data_AF-A0A2M7WJZ2-F1
#
_entry.id   AF-A0A2M7WJZ2-F1
#
_cell.length_a   1.000
_cell.length_b   1.000
_cell.length_c   1.000
_cell.angle_alpha   90.00
_cell.angle_beta   90.00
_cell.angle_gamma   90.00
#
_symmetry.space_group_name_H-M   'P 1'
#
loop_
_entity.id
_entity.type
_entity.pdbx_description
1 polymer ?
#
loop_
_entity_poly.entity_id
_entity_poly.type
_entity_poly.pdbx_seq_one_letter_code
_entity_poly.pdbx_strand_id
1 'polypeptide(L)'
;MGFSAAFIHSILPNHWLPFVLVGHVRNWRIGKLLGVTAIAGGGHILFTTVLGFIMVFAGIQMLPSIEQYIKPIIALILAAVGGYHAISFLRHKGHHHGKPSDKATIISLFLMLTFSPCEAFLPIYLTAVPYGWTAFVALSIVLAVATLSGMLFFTALSSQGALKLNLHFLEHYERLIIAVILFVLAIIFIVVH
;
A
#
# COMPACT_ATOMS: atom_id res chain seq x y z
N MET A 1 -1.40 -5.28 -17.35
CA MET A 1 -0.31 -5.22 -16.35
C MET A 1 -0.76 -4.57 -15.04
N GLY A 2 -1.27 -3.33 -15.06
CA GLY A 2 -1.68 -2.59 -13.84
C GLY A 2 -2.66 -3.33 -12.92
N PHE A 3 -3.68 -3.99 -13.48
CA PHE A 3 -4.63 -4.81 -12.71
C PHE A 3 -3.94 -5.95 -11.94
N SER A 4 -3.09 -6.73 -12.62
CA SER A 4 -2.40 -7.89 -12.02
C SER A 4 -1.43 -7.44 -10.92
N ALA A 5 -0.68 -6.36 -11.16
CA ALA A 5 0.20 -5.77 -10.15
C ALA A 5 -0.58 -5.27 -8.93
N ALA A 6 -1.72 -4.60 -9.13
CA ALA A 6 -2.59 -4.14 -8.05
C ALA A 6 -3.20 -5.28 -7.25
N PHE A 7 -3.68 -6.31 -7.95
CA PHE A 7 -4.27 -7.48 -7.32
C PHE A 7 -3.22 -8.25 -6.50
N ILE A 8 -2.04 -8.52 -7.08
CA ILE A 8 -0.91 -9.15 -6.37
C ILE A 8 -0.45 -8.30 -5.19
N HIS A 9 -0.43 -6.98 -5.34
CA HIS A 9 -0.10 -6.07 -4.25
C HIS A 9 -1.15 -6.10 -3.13
N SER A 10 -2.44 -6.19 -3.46
CA SER A 10 -3.52 -6.30 -2.48
C SER A 10 -3.51 -7.62 -1.69
N ILE A 11 -2.85 -8.67 -2.23
CA ILE A 11 -2.63 -9.94 -1.54
C ILE A 11 -1.60 -9.76 -0.40
N LEU A 12 -0.71 -8.76 -0.50
CA LEU A 12 0.36 -8.57 0.48
C LEU A 12 -0.21 -8.38 1.90
N PRO A 13 0.25 -9.18 2.88
CA PRO A 13 -0.34 -9.16 4.22
C PRO A 13 -0.28 -7.79 4.90
N ASN A 14 0.73 -6.96 4.59
CA ASN A 14 0.92 -5.65 5.21
C ASN A 14 -0.25 -4.67 5.04
N HIS A 15 -1.15 -4.88 4.08
CA HIS A 15 -2.29 -3.99 3.84
C HIS A 15 -3.55 -4.40 4.61
N TRP A 16 -3.73 -5.68 4.90
CA TRP A 16 -4.97 -6.20 5.50
C TRP A 16 -4.75 -6.95 6.82
N LEU A 17 -3.57 -7.58 7.01
CA LEU A 17 -3.24 -8.36 8.19
C LEU A 17 -3.24 -7.53 9.49
N PRO A 18 -2.70 -6.29 9.53
CA PRO A 18 -2.75 -5.48 10.75
C PRO A 18 -4.18 -5.22 11.24
N PHE A 19 -5.12 -5.04 10.31
CA PHE A 19 -6.54 -4.85 10.63
C PHE A 19 -7.14 -6.12 11.24
N VAL A 20 -6.85 -7.29 10.66
CA VAL A 20 -7.33 -8.59 11.16
C VAL A 20 -6.77 -8.86 12.55
N LEU A 21 -5.47 -8.65 12.77
CA LEU A 21 -4.80 -8.87 14.06
C LEU A 21 -5.40 -7.96 15.16
N VAL A 22 -5.52 -6.66 14.87
CA VAL A 22 -6.13 -5.71 15.81
C VAL A 22 -7.60 -6.03 16.06
N GLY A 23 -8.36 -6.31 15.00
CA GLY A 23 -9.78 -6.66 15.10
C GLY A 23 -10.00 -7.91 15.96
N HIS A 24 -9.13 -8.91 15.84
CA HIS A 24 -9.16 -10.13 16.65
C HIS A 24 -8.86 -9.83 18.12
N VAL A 25 -7.76 -9.12 18.42
CA VAL A 25 -7.37 -8.76 19.80
C VAL A 25 -8.41 -7.86 20.49
N ARG A 26 -9.09 -7.00 19.71
CA ARG A 26 -10.10 -6.06 20.20
C ARG A 26 -11.54 -6.59 20.11
N ASN A 27 -11.73 -7.85 19.69
CA ASN A 27 -13.04 -8.48 19.50
C ASN A 27 -14.02 -7.62 18.67
N TRP A 28 -13.52 -7.00 17.60
CA TRP A 28 -14.36 -6.19 16.73
C TRP A 28 -15.34 -7.06 15.93
N ARG A 29 -16.59 -6.61 15.84
CA ARG A 29 -17.56 -7.18 14.89
C ARG A 29 -17.03 -7.03 13.46
N ILE A 30 -17.32 -8.00 12.60
CA ILE A 30 -16.87 -8.01 11.20
C ILE A 30 -17.20 -6.71 10.45
N GLY A 31 -18.38 -6.13 10.68
CA GLY A 31 -18.77 -4.86 10.06
C GLY A 31 -17.88 -3.68 10.47
N LYS A 32 -17.43 -3.63 11.73
CA LYS A 32 -16.49 -2.62 12.20
C LYS A 32 -15.10 -2.82 11.61
N LEU A 33 -14.62 -4.07 11.56
CA LEU A 33 -13.35 -4.43 10.95
C LEU A 33 -13.31 -4.02 9.47
N LEU A 34 -14.32 -4.42 8.69
CA LEU A 34 -14.40 -4.10 7.27
C LEU A 34 -14.60 -2.60 7.05
N GLY A 35 -15.39 -1.91 7.88
CA GLY A 35 -15.57 -0.46 7.79
C GLY A 35 -14.28 0.32 8.03
N VAL A 36 -13.52 -0.03 9.06
CA VAL A 36 -12.21 0.60 9.35
C VAL A 36 -11.22 0.32 8.22
N THR A 37 -11.21 -0.92 7.72
CA THR A 37 -10.35 -1.32 6.57
C THR A 37 -10.72 -0.53 5.30
N ALA A 38 -12.01 -0.36 5.02
CA ALA A 38 -12.49 0.39 3.85
C ALA A 38 -12.11 1.87 3.92
N ILE A 39 -12.26 2.50 5.09
CA ILE A 39 -11.90 3.92 5.28
C ILE A 39 -10.40 4.11 5.11
N ALA A 40 -9.58 3.26 5.75
CA ALA A 40 -8.13 3.33 5.63
C ALA A 40 -7.65 3.02 4.20
N GLY A 41 -8.21 1.98 3.57
CA GLY A 41 -7.92 1.62 2.18
C GLY A 41 -8.32 2.72 1.20
N GLY A 42 -9.47 3.36 1.41
CA GLY A 42 -9.91 4.52 0.63
C GLY A 42 -8.96 5.72 0.78
N GLY A 43 -8.53 6.02 2.02
CA GLY A 43 -7.52 7.05 2.27
C GLY A 43 -6.21 6.77 1.53
N HIS A 44 -5.73 5.53 1.61
CA HIS A 44 -4.54 5.05 0.91
C HIS A 44 -4.66 5.19 -0.63
N ILE A 45 -5.77 4.75 -1.22
CA ILE A 45 -6.03 4.87 -2.66
C ILE A 45 -6.07 6.35 -3.08
N LEU A 46 -6.70 7.21 -2.28
CA LEU A 46 -6.75 8.64 -2.57
C LEU A 46 -5.36 9.27 -2.54
N PHE A 47 -4.58 9.01 -1.50
CA PHE A 47 -3.24 9.54 -1.34
C PHE A 47 -2.31 9.09 -2.49
N THR A 48 -2.32 7.80 -2.82
CA THR A 48 -1.53 7.25 -3.93
C THR A 48 -1.98 7.79 -5.30
N THR A 49 -3.29 8.00 -5.51
CA THR A 49 -3.83 8.62 -6.73
C THR A 49 -3.40 10.08 -6.86
N VAL A 50 -3.37 10.84 -5.77
CA VAL A 50 -2.86 12.22 -5.78
C VAL A 50 -1.38 12.27 -6.15
N LEU A 51 -0.56 11.37 -5.59
CA LEU A 51 0.86 11.27 -5.98
C LEU A 51 1.01 10.88 -7.45
N GLY A 52 0.21 9.92 -7.93
CA GLY A 52 0.17 9.52 -9.35
C GLY A 52 -0.22 10.68 -10.26
N PHE A 53 -1.22 11.47 -9.87
CA PHE A 53 -1.66 12.66 -10.59
C PHE A 53 -0.51 13.66 -10.73
N ILE A 54 0.19 13.98 -9.64
CA ILE A 54 1.32 14.92 -9.64
C ILE A 54 2.41 14.46 -10.62
N MET A 55 2.75 13.16 -10.60
CA MET A 55 3.77 12.62 -11.50
C MET A 55 3.34 12.61 -12.96
N VAL A 56 2.09 12.22 -13.26
CA VAL A 56 1.59 12.21 -14.64
C VAL A 56 1.43 13.63 -15.17
N PHE A 57 0.94 14.55 -14.35
CA PHE A 57 0.87 15.97 -14.67
C PHE A 57 2.25 16.52 -15.05
N ALA A 58 3.25 16.28 -14.20
CA ALA A 58 4.63 16.68 -14.45
C ALA A 58 5.19 16.01 -15.72
N GLY A 59 4.95 14.71 -15.90
CA GLY A 59 5.43 13.94 -17.04
C GLY A 59 4.83 14.36 -18.38
N ILE A 60 3.53 14.67 -18.44
CA ILE A 60 2.86 15.11 -19.68
C ILE A 60 3.28 16.53 -20.06
N GLN A 61 3.43 17.44 -19.09
CA GLN A 61 3.84 18.82 -19.36
C GLN A 61 5.34 18.98 -19.64
N MET A 62 6.16 17.97 -19.32
CA MET A 62 7.62 18.04 -19.43
C MET A 62 8.18 16.91 -20.31
N LEU A 63 8.34 17.13 -21.63
CA LEU A 63 9.20 16.32 -22.51
C LEU A 63 9.94 17.22 -23.51
N PRO A 64 11.25 17.03 -23.83
CA PRO A 64 12.16 15.91 -23.51
C PRO A 64 13.34 16.24 -22.54
N SER A 65 13.50 17.47 -22.06
CA SER A 65 14.75 17.91 -21.39
C SER A 65 14.89 17.54 -19.90
N ILE A 66 13.86 16.94 -19.28
CA ILE A 66 13.75 16.81 -17.81
C ILE A 66 13.81 15.36 -17.29
N GLU A 67 13.79 14.37 -18.16
CA GLU A 67 13.82 12.95 -17.76
C GLU A 67 15.05 12.59 -16.89
N GLN A 68 16.18 13.29 -17.12
CA GLN A 68 17.40 13.15 -16.32
C GLN A 68 17.25 13.64 -14.87
N TYR A 69 16.30 14.53 -14.58
CA TYR A 69 16.10 15.12 -13.25
C TYR A 69 14.99 14.44 -12.47
N ILE A 70 13.99 13.85 -13.14
CA ILE A 70 12.87 13.16 -12.45
C ILE A 70 13.35 11.94 -11.66
N LYS A 71 14.21 11.11 -12.26
CA LYS A 71 14.73 9.89 -11.61
C LYS A 71 15.47 10.20 -10.29
N PRO A 72 16.43 11.14 -10.23
CA PRO A 72 17.10 11.49 -8.97
C PRO A 72 16.17 12.19 -7.97
N ILE A 73 15.18 12.98 -8.40
CA ILE A 73 14.19 13.61 -7.50
C ILE A 73 13.33 12.55 -6.81
N ILE A 74 12.81 11.57 -7.56
CA ILE A 74 12.05 10.45 -6.99
C ILE A 74 12.92 9.66 -6.02
N ALA A 75 14.16 9.36 -6.41
CA ALA A 75 15.11 8.65 -5.55
C ALA A 75 15.40 9.42 -4.25
N LEU A 76 15.55 10.75 -4.32
CA LEU A 76 15.78 11.60 -3.14
C LEU A 76 14.55 11.65 -2.23
N ILE A 77 13.35 11.77 -2.78
CA ILE A 77 12.09 11.76 -2.01
C ILE A 77 11.92 10.41 -1.30
N LEU A 78 12.13 9.29 -2.01
CA LEU A 78 12.07 7.95 -1.43
C LEU A 78 13.13 7.75 -0.34
N ALA A 79 14.36 8.19 -0.58
CA ALA A 79 15.44 8.12 0.41
C ALA A 79 15.13 8.97 1.65
N ALA A 80 14.55 10.16 1.49
CA ALA A 80 14.17 11.04 2.59
C ALA A 80 13.02 10.45 3.41
N VAL A 81 11.97 9.93 2.75
CA VAL A 81 10.83 9.28 3.41
C VAL A 81 11.28 7.99 4.12
N GLY A 82 12.04 7.13 3.43
CA GLY A 82 12.61 5.91 4.01
C GLY A 82 13.54 6.20 5.19
N GLY A 83 14.38 7.24 5.08
CA GLY A 83 15.25 7.71 6.15
C GLY A 83 14.47 8.25 7.36
N TYR A 84 13.41 9.04 7.12
CA TYR A 84 12.53 9.52 8.19
C TYR A 84 11.87 8.36 8.95
N HIS A 85 11.34 7.36 8.25
CA HIS A 85 10.73 6.19 8.87
C HIS A 85 11.76 5.34 9.62
N ALA A 86 12.96 5.14 9.05
CA ALA A 86 14.05 4.44 9.72
C ALA A 86 14.47 5.17 11.01
N ILE A 87 14.63 6.49 10.96
CA ILE A 87 14.96 7.32 12.12
C ILE A 87 13.82 7.30 13.15
N SER A 88 12.56 7.38 12.73
CA SER A 88 11.38 7.29 13.60
C SER A 88 11.31 5.93 14.30
N PHE A 89 11.57 4.85 13.59
CA PHE A 89 11.63 3.49 14.12
C PHE A 89 12.79 3.32 15.13
N LEU A 90 13.98 3.83 14.80
CA LEU A 90 15.15 3.79 15.69
C LEU A 90 15.01 4.70 16.92
N ARG A 91 14.26 5.80 16.81
CA ARG A 91 13.96 6.72 17.91
C ARG A 91 12.84 6.23 18.82
N HIS A 92 11.95 5.37 18.34
CA HIS A 92 10.95 4.71 19.18
C HIS A 92 11.57 3.58 20.02
N LYS A 93 12.40 3.98 21.00
CA LYS A 93 12.60 3.20 22.23
C LYS A 93 11.33 3.28 23.07
N GLY A 94 10.92 2.13 23.58
CA GLY A 94 9.57 1.87 24.08
C GLY A 94 9.06 2.85 25.12
N HIS A 95 7.84 3.34 24.88
CA HIS A 95 6.95 3.78 25.94
C HIS A 95 5.81 2.76 26.04
N HIS A 96 5.81 2.00 27.15
CA HIS A 96 4.72 1.16 27.58
C HIS A 96 3.52 2.07 27.95
N HIS A 97 2.72 2.44 26.96
CA HIS A 97 1.40 2.99 27.23
C HIS A 97 0.40 1.83 27.28
N GLY A 98 -0.42 1.80 28.34
CA GLY A 98 -1.51 0.84 28.50
C GLY A 98 -2.41 0.77 27.26
N LYS A 99 -3.20 -0.31 27.14
CA LYS A 99 -4.01 -0.64 25.96
C LYS A 99 -4.65 0.63 25.36
N PRO A 100 -4.18 1.12 24.19
CA PRO A 100 -4.71 2.36 23.61
C PRO A 100 -6.22 2.24 23.37
N SER A 101 -6.92 3.37 23.40
CA SER A 101 -8.36 3.38 23.10
C SER A 101 -8.62 2.93 21.66
N ASP A 102 -9.81 2.38 21.40
CA ASP A 102 -10.18 1.94 20.04
C ASP A 102 -10.01 3.06 19.02
N LYS A 103 -10.29 4.31 19.42
CA LYS A 103 -10.13 5.50 18.58
C LYS A 103 -8.66 5.74 18.22
N ALA A 104 -7.76 5.66 19.20
CA ALA A 104 -6.32 5.84 18.95
C ALA A 104 -5.77 4.75 18.02
N THR A 105 -6.23 3.50 18.19
CA THR A 105 -5.86 2.39 17.32
C THR A 105 -6.41 2.54 15.90
N ILE A 106 -7.67 2.97 15.74
CA ILE A 106 -8.24 3.25 14.41
C ILE A 106 -7.47 4.37 13.72
N ILE A 107 -7.14 5.45 14.45
CA ILE A 107 -6.36 6.56 13.92
C ILE A 107 -4.97 6.08 13.50
N SER A 108 -4.28 5.28 14.33
CA SER A 108 -2.95 4.78 13.97
C SER A 108 -2.99 3.87 12.73
N LEU A 109 -3.98 2.97 12.63
CA LEU A 109 -4.17 2.11 11.46
C LEU A 109 -4.46 2.93 10.20
N PHE A 110 -5.35 3.92 10.32
CA PHE A 110 -5.69 4.83 9.23
C PHE A 110 -4.46 5.61 8.74
N LEU A 111 -3.73 6.25 9.65
CA LEU A 111 -2.56 7.06 9.32
C LEU A 111 -1.43 6.20 8.73
N MET A 112 -1.15 5.05 9.35
CA MET A 112 -0.13 4.12 8.89
C MET A 112 -0.41 3.68 7.45
N LEU A 113 -1.63 3.22 7.16
CA LEU A 113 -1.96 2.71 5.83
C LEU A 113 -2.06 3.86 4.80
N THR A 114 -2.76 4.94 5.16
CA THR A 114 -3.01 6.08 4.25
C THR A 114 -1.70 6.72 3.78
N PHE A 115 -0.76 6.90 4.70
CA PHE A 115 0.52 7.55 4.42
C PHE A 115 1.66 6.57 4.13
N SER A 116 1.39 5.26 4.02
CA SER A 116 2.38 4.32 3.48
C SER A 116 2.41 4.50 1.96
N PRO A 117 3.48 5.06 1.38
CA PRO A 117 3.56 5.21 -0.06
C PRO A 117 3.73 3.82 -0.67
N CYS A 118 2.80 3.40 -1.52
CA CYS A 118 3.00 2.20 -2.32
C CYS A 118 3.97 2.49 -3.46
N GLU A 119 5.25 2.32 -3.16
CA GLU A 119 6.38 2.50 -4.09
C GLU A 119 6.19 1.67 -5.36
N ALA A 120 5.48 0.54 -5.29
CA ALA A 120 5.16 -0.32 -6.43
C ALA A 120 4.24 0.34 -7.48
N PHE A 121 3.41 1.31 -7.10
CA PHE A 121 2.45 1.94 -8.03
C PHE A 121 2.99 3.20 -8.71
N LEU A 122 4.00 3.84 -8.12
CA LEU A 122 4.57 5.07 -8.68
C LEU A 122 5.16 4.85 -10.10
N PRO A 123 5.98 3.79 -10.34
CA PRO A 123 6.47 3.48 -11.69
C PRO A 123 5.36 3.14 -12.68
N ILE A 124 4.27 2.51 -12.22
CA ILE A 124 3.14 2.14 -13.07
C ILE A 124 2.43 3.40 -13.58
N TYR A 125 2.22 4.41 -12.72
CA TYR A 125 1.66 5.69 -13.16
C TYR A 125 2.54 6.41 -14.19
N LEU A 126 3.87 6.35 -14.04
CA LEU A 126 4.78 6.92 -15.03
C LEU A 126 4.68 6.24 -16.39
N THR A 127 4.45 4.92 -16.44
CA THR A 127 4.22 4.21 -17.71
C THR A 127 2.95 4.65 -18.44
N ALA A 128 2.00 5.29 -17.74
CA ALA A 128 0.78 5.82 -18.33
C ALA A 128 0.96 7.20 -18.98
N VAL A 129 2.07 7.90 -18.74
CA VAL A 129 2.34 9.25 -19.28
C VAL A 129 2.18 9.36 -20.80
N PRO A 130 2.75 8.45 -21.63
CA PRO A 130 2.60 8.53 -23.08
C PRO A 130 1.15 8.37 -23.58
N TYR A 131 0.27 7.80 -22.74
CA TYR A 131 -1.12 7.48 -23.06
C TYR A 131 -2.11 8.54 -22.53
N GLY A 132 -1.61 9.59 -21.86
CA GLY A 132 -2.38 10.75 -21.44
C GLY A 132 -3.38 10.50 -20.30
N TRP A 133 -4.27 11.47 -20.08
CA TRP A 133 -5.18 11.50 -18.93
C TRP A 133 -6.19 10.35 -18.88
N THR A 134 -6.67 9.88 -20.03
CA THR A 134 -7.61 8.75 -20.08
C THR A 134 -6.98 7.49 -19.52
N ALA A 135 -5.71 7.22 -19.84
CA ALA A 135 -4.98 6.09 -19.28
C ALA A 135 -4.74 6.23 -17.78
N PHE A 136 -4.44 7.44 -17.30
CA PHE A 136 -4.33 7.72 -15.87
C PHE A 136 -5.63 7.41 -15.13
N VAL A 137 -6.78 7.94 -15.58
CA VAL A 137 -8.08 7.72 -14.93
C VAL A 137 -8.47 6.25 -14.96
N ALA A 138 -8.33 5.58 -16.11
CA ALA A 138 -8.64 4.16 -16.23
C ALA A 138 -7.78 3.31 -15.29
N LEU A 139 -6.47 3.60 -15.24
CA LEU A 139 -5.54 2.94 -14.34
C LEU A 139 -5.94 3.19 -12.87
N SER A 140 -6.20 4.44 -12.45
CA SER A 140 -6.60 4.75 -11.07
C SER A 140 -7.87 4.02 -10.64
N ILE A 141 -8.89 3.94 -11.51
CA ILE A 141 -10.13 3.20 -11.22
C ILE A 141 -9.83 1.71 -11.03
N VAL A 142 -9.05 1.13 -11.95
CA VAL A 142 -8.66 -0.28 -11.87
C VAL A 142 -7.87 -0.56 -10.60
N LEU A 143 -6.88 0.27 -10.27
CA LEU A 143 -6.09 0.16 -9.04
C LEU A 143 -6.97 0.28 -7.79
N ALA A 144 -7.88 1.25 -7.76
CA ALA A 144 -8.79 1.49 -6.65
C ALA A 144 -9.71 0.28 -6.39
N VAL A 145 -10.37 -0.23 -7.44
CA VAL A 145 -11.28 -1.37 -7.33
C VAL A 145 -10.52 -2.63 -6.93
N ALA A 146 -9.40 -2.94 -7.57
CA ALA A 146 -8.61 -4.12 -7.26
C ALA A 146 -8.07 -4.10 -5.83
N THR A 147 -7.55 -2.95 -5.39
CA THR A 147 -6.95 -2.81 -4.05
C THR A 147 -8.02 -2.91 -2.97
N LEU A 148 -9.11 -2.16 -3.10
CA LEU A 148 -10.17 -2.15 -2.10
C LEU A 148 -10.89 -3.50 -2.00
N SER A 149 -11.19 -4.12 -3.16
CA SER A 149 -11.81 -5.44 -3.17
C SER A 149 -10.89 -6.51 -2.59
N GLY A 150 -9.60 -6.52 -2.95
CA GLY A 150 -8.61 -7.45 -2.40
C GLY A 150 -8.48 -7.31 -0.89
N MET A 151 -8.29 -6.07 -0.39
CA MET A 151 -8.18 -5.81 1.04
C MET A 151 -9.41 -6.29 1.81
N LEU A 152 -10.62 -5.96 1.34
CA LEU A 152 -11.86 -6.37 2.01
C LEU A 152 -12.05 -7.89 1.95
N PHE A 153 -11.75 -8.50 0.82
CA PHE A 153 -11.85 -9.95 0.63
C PHE A 153 -10.90 -10.70 1.57
N PHE A 154 -9.61 -10.36 1.60
CA PHE A 154 -8.63 -11.04 2.45
C PHE A 154 -8.84 -10.74 3.93
N THR A 155 -9.29 -9.53 4.29
CA THR A 155 -9.70 -9.20 5.65
C THR A 155 -10.87 -10.07 6.11
N ALA A 156 -11.92 -10.16 5.29
CA ALA A 156 -13.10 -10.97 5.59
C ALA A 156 -12.73 -12.46 5.71
N LEU A 157 -12.01 -12.99 4.73
CA LEU A 157 -11.61 -14.39 4.67
C LEU A 157 -10.76 -14.80 5.88
N SER A 158 -9.79 -13.95 6.25
CA SER A 158 -8.90 -14.22 7.39
C SER A 158 -9.59 -14.04 8.74
N SER A 159 -10.54 -13.10 8.84
CA SER A 159 -11.28 -12.84 10.09
C SER A 159 -12.28 -13.94 10.48
N GLN A 160 -12.78 -14.72 9.50
CA GLN A 160 -13.76 -15.79 9.73
C GLN A 160 -13.11 -17.13 10.10
N GLY A 161 -11.77 -17.19 10.25
CA GLY A 161 -11.06 -18.43 10.54
C GLY A 161 -11.10 -19.47 9.41
N ALA A 162 -11.65 -19.10 8.24
CA ALA A 162 -11.73 -19.94 7.04
C ALA A 162 -10.34 -20.35 6.53
N LEU A 163 -9.34 -19.53 6.85
CA LEU A 163 -7.95 -19.91 6.80
C LEU A 163 -7.53 -20.28 8.22
N LYS A 164 -7.26 -21.57 8.48
CA LYS A 164 -6.40 -22.04 9.60
C LYS A 164 -4.95 -21.53 9.44
N LEU A 165 -4.76 -20.36 8.84
CA LEU A 165 -3.49 -19.67 8.78
C LEU A 165 -3.14 -19.37 10.22
N ASN A 166 -2.05 -19.95 10.66
CA ASN A 166 -1.42 -19.57 11.90
C ASN A 166 -1.08 -18.08 11.73
N LEU A 167 -1.90 -17.17 12.28
CA LEU A 167 -1.68 -15.72 12.16
C LEU A 167 -0.26 -15.35 12.60
N HIS A 168 0.26 -16.12 13.56
CA HIS A 168 1.65 -16.11 13.99
C HIS A 168 2.67 -16.43 12.86
N PHE A 169 2.38 -17.36 11.95
CA PHE A 169 3.23 -17.63 10.78
C PHE A 169 3.23 -16.44 9.82
N LEU A 170 2.05 -15.87 9.50
CA LEU A 170 1.98 -14.70 8.62
C LEU A 170 2.71 -13.50 9.21
N GLU A 171 2.52 -13.24 10.50
CA GLU A 171 3.20 -12.17 11.21
C GLU A 171 4.73 -12.38 11.21
N HIS A 172 5.18 -13.63 11.39
CA HIS A 172 6.61 -13.95 11.42
C HIS A 172 7.28 -13.89 10.04
N TYR A 173 6.60 -14.37 8.99
CA TYR A 173 7.14 -14.46 7.64
C TYR A 173 6.70 -13.32 6.71
N GLU A 174 5.93 -12.34 7.20
CA GLU A 174 5.40 -11.21 6.43
C GLU A 174 6.46 -10.56 5.53
N ARG A 175 7.60 -10.19 6.13
CA ARG A 175 8.68 -9.50 5.43
C ARG A 175 9.30 -10.36 4.32
N LEU A 176 9.41 -11.67 4.54
CA LEU A 176 9.92 -12.61 3.56
C LEU A 176 8.93 -12.80 2.40
N ILE A 177 7.63 -12.95 2.72
CA ILE A 177 6.56 -13.07 1.73
C ILE A 177 6.53 -11.83 0.83
N ILE A 178 6.60 -10.63 1.43
CA ILE A 178 6.67 -9.36 0.69
C ILE A 178 7.91 -9.32 -0.20
N ALA A 179 9.09 -9.65 0.34
CA ALA A 179 10.33 -9.65 -0.42
C ALA A 179 10.28 -10.61 -1.63
N VAL A 180 9.78 -11.83 -1.46
CA VAL A 180 9.63 -12.81 -2.54
C VAL A 180 8.64 -12.33 -3.59
N ILE A 181 7.47 -11.81 -3.19
CA ILE A 181 6.45 -11.33 -4.13
C ILE A 181 6.98 -10.14 -4.94
N LEU A 182 7.65 -9.18 -4.30
CA LEU A 182 8.26 -8.04 -4.99
C LEU A 182 9.39 -8.47 -5.92
N PHE A 183 10.21 -9.43 -5.52
CA PHE A 183 11.26 -9.98 -6.36
C PHE A 183 10.70 -10.69 -7.61
N VAL A 184 9.65 -11.49 -7.45
CA VAL A 184 8.94 -12.13 -8.59
C VAL A 184 8.31 -11.09 -9.51
N LEU A 185 7.67 -10.06 -8.97
CA LEU A 185 7.14 -8.94 -9.76
C LEU A 185 8.23 -8.23 -10.55
N ALA A 186 9.40 -8.01 -9.95
CA ALA A 186 10.55 -7.41 -10.63
C ALA A 186 11.05 -8.29 -11.78
N ILE A 187 11.16 -9.61 -11.59
CA ILE A 187 11.53 -10.55 -12.66
C ILE A 187 10.51 -10.51 -13.80
N ILE A 188 9.21 -10.58 -13.47
CA ILE A 188 8.13 -10.51 -14.48
C ILE A 188 8.23 -9.22 -15.27
N PHE A 189 8.51 -8.09 -14.62
CA PHE A 189 8.68 -6.81 -15.29
C PHE A 189 9.84 -6.85 -16.31
N ILE A 190 11.01 -7.37 -15.90
CA ILE A 190 12.22 -7.49 -16.74
C ILE A 190 12.06 -8.48 -17.90
N VAL A 191 11.28 -9.55 -17.72
CA VAL A 191 11.11 -10.57 -18.77
C VAL A 191 10.08 -10.13 -19.82
N VAL A 192 9.11 -9.32 -19.41
CA VAL A 192 7.99 -8.90 -20.28
C VAL A 192 8.28 -7.59 -21.02
N HIS A 193 9.24 -6.79 -20.57
CA HIS A 193 9.67 -5.52 -21.18
C HIS A 193 11.18 -5.49 -21.36
#